data_AF-A0A3N5MZ17-F1
#
_entry.id   AF-A0A3N5MZ17-F1
#
_cell.length_a   1.000
_cell.length_b   1.000
_cell.length_c   1.000
_cell.angle_alpha   90.00
_cell.angle_beta   90.00
_cell.angle_gamma   90.00
#
_symmetry.space_group_name_H-M   'P 1'
#
loop_
_entity.id
_entity.type
_entity.pdbx_description
1 polymer ?
#
loop_
_entity_poly.entity_id
_entity_poly.type
_entity_poly.pdbx_seq_one_letter_code
_entity_poly.pdbx_strand_id
1 'polypeptide(L)'
;MTKKLAWAGIAVMTTLLALAALWQFRTVVVIVLVSLALAATVRPMSKRWARQKMVVRLALTLLFVLGLGGVGLLFVWGGGVIISDIRQLANTVAVQDAWVLPGWMPGDSLVVLLPPPSQFFAALIGDQGQFVLPALLGFTRGIAGLVSGLVVILFLSLYWSLNQVHFERLWLSLLPPGQRNRTRNTWHTIEADLGAYIRSQFVQSILAGLMLGLGYWALGSPYPTLLGFAGALASLIPMVGLGLAVILPLSIGLLTNVQLGLLTAGYTVIVLIALDLWVKPRLFNHRQHNPILTIVILIALANAFGFIGIIAAPPLSAAIQILWSRLVIQRSVSGPSSQISDLKARQILLWEAIGAMKDSPPPLVTSSMERLTRLIEKAEPVLEEALAVEPSRLNP
;
A
#
# COMPACT_ATOMS: atom_id res chain seq x y z
N MET A 1 42.71 19.33 16.54
CA MET A 1 41.54 18.62 17.12
C MET A 1 40.27 19.47 17.15
N THR A 2 40.33 20.74 17.54
CA THR A 2 39.17 21.66 17.68
C THR A 2 38.32 21.84 16.41
N LYS A 3 38.93 21.96 15.22
CA LYS A 3 38.18 22.08 13.95
C LYS A 3 37.35 20.85 13.57
N LYS A 4 37.84 19.64 13.88
CA LYS A 4 37.09 18.39 13.62
C LYS A 4 35.92 18.24 14.59
N LEU A 5 36.10 18.65 15.85
CA LEU A 5 35.01 18.69 16.85
C LEU A 5 33.93 19.72 16.47
N ALA A 6 34.32 20.89 15.98
CA ALA A 6 33.37 21.91 15.52
C ALA A 6 32.56 21.45 14.30
N TRP A 7 33.21 20.79 13.32
CA TRP A 7 32.51 20.21 12.17
C TRP A 7 31.55 19.08 12.56
N ALA A 8 31.97 18.21 13.48
CA ALA A 8 31.09 17.17 14.02
C ALA A 8 29.89 17.78 14.76
N GLY A 9 30.10 18.82 15.57
CA GLY A 9 29.03 19.53 16.26
C GLY A 9 28.04 20.19 15.31
N ILE A 10 28.51 20.85 14.25
CA ILE A 10 27.66 21.43 13.21
C ILE A 10 26.90 20.33 12.45
N ALA A 11 27.54 19.22 12.11
CA ALA A 11 26.88 18.10 11.44
C ALA A 11 25.76 17.49 12.31
N VAL A 12 25.99 17.32 13.61
CA VAL A 12 24.99 16.83 14.58
C VAL A 12 23.85 17.84 14.75
N MET A 13 24.17 19.13 14.90
CA MET A 13 23.17 20.19 15.05
C MET A 13 22.29 20.31 13.80
N THR A 14 22.90 20.26 12.62
CA THR A 14 22.16 20.29 11.34
C THR A 14 21.30 19.05 11.14
N THR A 15 21.78 17.86 11.50
CA THR A 15 20.94 16.65 11.45
C THR A 15 19.79 16.69 12.45
N LEU A 16 20.01 17.13 13.69
CA LEU A 16 18.94 17.28 14.70
C LEU A 16 17.91 18.32 14.27
N LEU A 17 18.34 19.45 13.71
CA LEU A 17 17.45 20.50 13.22
C LEU A 17 16.65 20.02 12.01
N ALA A 18 17.27 19.27 11.09
CA ALA A 18 16.57 18.62 9.99
C ALA A 18 15.55 17.58 10.49
N LEU A 19 15.88 16.79 11.51
CA LEU A 19 14.98 15.83 12.12
C LEU A 19 13.78 16.51 12.80
N ALA A 20 14.03 17.59 13.55
CA ALA A 20 13.00 18.39 14.20
C ALA A 20 12.08 19.07 13.18
N ALA A 21 12.65 19.62 12.11
CA ALA A 21 11.88 20.16 10.99
C ALA A 21 11.02 19.08 10.33
N LEU A 22 11.58 17.89 10.04
CA LEU A 22 10.83 16.76 9.50
C LEU A 22 9.68 16.33 10.42
N TRP A 23 9.88 16.34 11.73
CA TRP A 23 8.84 16.04 12.70
C TRP A 23 7.72 17.07 12.68
N GLN A 24 8.08 18.36 12.60
CA GLN A 24 7.12 19.47 12.53
C GLN A 24 6.32 19.47 11.22
N PHE A 25 6.99 19.16 10.10
CA PHE A 25 6.41 19.14 8.77
C PHE A 25 5.91 17.76 8.32
N ARG A 26 5.83 16.78 9.24
CA ARG A 26 5.43 15.41 8.92
C ARG A 26 4.14 15.31 8.10
N THR A 27 3.16 16.17 8.41
CA THR A 27 1.89 16.25 7.70
C THR A 27 2.06 16.68 6.25
N VAL A 28 2.88 17.71 6.02
CA VAL A 28 3.18 18.20 4.67
C VAL A 28 3.94 17.12 3.89
N VAL A 29 4.91 16.46 4.51
CA VAL A 29 5.69 15.37 3.88
C VAL A 29 4.77 14.24 3.44
N VAL A 30 3.87 13.76 4.29
CA VAL A 30 2.93 12.68 3.92
C VAL A 30 1.98 13.12 2.82
N ILE A 31 1.40 14.33 2.88
CA ILE A 31 0.53 14.86 1.82
C ILE A 31 1.29 14.94 0.49
N VAL A 32 2.54 15.41 0.51
CA VAL A 32 3.39 15.47 -0.68
C VAL A 32 3.63 14.05 -1.23
N LEU A 33 4.04 13.10 -0.40
CA LEU A 33 4.28 11.71 -0.83
C LEU A 33 3.03 11.06 -1.41
N VAL A 34 1.87 11.24 -0.77
CA VAL A 34 0.58 10.71 -1.26
C VAL A 34 0.20 11.39 -2.57
N SER A 35 0.35 12.70 -2.70
CA SER A 35 0.07 13.43 -3.94
C SER A 35 0.94 12.95 -5.10
N LEU A 36 2.19 12.60 -4.81
CA LEU A 36 3.15 12.11 -5.77
C LEU A 36 2.85 10.67 -6.19
N ALA A 37 2.45 9.82 -5.23
CA ALA A 37 1.94 8.49 -5.50
C ALA A 37 0.66 8.54 -6.36
N LEU A 38 -0.25 9.47 -6.07
CA LEU A 38 -1.46 9.66 -6.87
C LEU A 38 -1.14 10.20 -8.27
N ALA A 39 -0.11 11.05 -8.39
CA ALA A 39 0.35 11.54 -9.69
C ALA A 39 0.92 10.40 -10.54
N ALA A 40 1.63 9.47 -9.90
CA ALA A 40 2.16 8.25 -10.50
C ALA A 40 1.07 7.39 -11.16
N THR A 41 -0.11 7.31 -10.54
CA THR A 41 -1.26 6.56 -11.04
C THR A 41 -1.72 7.02 -12.42
N VAL A 42 -1.60 8.32 -12.70
CA VAL A 42 -2.09 8.94 -13.94
C VAL A 42 -1.02 8.93 -15.05
N ARG A 43 0.25 8.72 -14.71
CA ARG A 43 1.38 8.76 -15.66
C ARG A 43 1.30 7.81 -16.86
N PRO A 44 0.93 6.53 -16.75
CA PRO A 44 0.84 5.68 -17.95
C PRO A 44 -0.25 6.16 -18.91
N MET A 45 -1.28 6.85 -18.41
CA MET A 45 -2.33 7.46 -19.24
C MET A 45 -1.76 8.64 -20.06
N SER A 46 -0.95 9.50 -19.44
CA SER A 46 -0.39 10.68 -20.12
C SER A 46 0.65 10.33 -21.20
N LYS A 47 1.43 9.26 -21.01
CA LYS A 47 2.38 8.76 -22.02
C LYS A 47 1.71 8.27 -23.30
N ARG A 48 0.49 7.72 -23.22
CA ARG A 48 -0.29 7.27 -24.39
C ARG A 48 -0.77 8.44 -25.25
N TRP A 49 -0.97 9.62 -24.67
CA TRP A 49 -1.51 10.81 -25.34
C TRP A 49 -0.47 11.91 -25.63
N ALA A 50 0.82 11.57 -25.52
CA ALA A 50 1.95 12.50 -25.55
C ALA A 50 2.14 13.34 -26.84
N ARG A 51 1.35 13.13 -27.90
CA ARG A 51 1.49 13.87 -29.17
C ARG A 51 0.95 15.32 -29.10
N GLN A 52 0.10 15.66 -28.12
CA GLN A 52 -0.40 17.04 -27.96
C GLN A 52 -0.36 17.50 -26.49
N LYS A 53 0.63 18.34 -26.15
CA LYS A 53 0.86 18.81 -24.77
C LYS A 53 -0.37 19.49 -24.16
N MET A 54 -1.19 20.21 -24.93
CA MET A 54 -2.39 20.90 -24.43
C MET A 54 -3.55 19.94 -24.16
N VAL A 55 -3.82 19.00 -25.07
CA VAL A 55 -4.88 17.99 -24.90
C VAL A 55 -4.57 17.07 -23.72
N VAL A 56 -3.31 16.71 -23.49
CA VAL A 56 -2.92 15.95 -22.30
C VAL A 56 -3.22 16.72 -21.02
N ARG A 57 -2.92 18.03 -20.96
CA ARG A 57 -3.21 18.85 -19.76
C ARG A 57 -4.71 18.97 -19.50
N LEU A 58 -5.52 19.19 -20.55
CA LEU A 58 -6.98 19.24 -20.45
C LEU A 58 -7.57 17.88 -20.05
N ALA A 59 -7.10 16.79 -20.64
CA ALA A 59 -7.50 15.44 -20.26
C ALA A 59 -7.20 15.12 -18.80
N LEU A 60 -6.02 15.55 -18.31
CA LEU A 60 -5.59 15.26 -16.95
C LEU A 60 -6.39 16.08 -15.93
N THR A 61 -6.59 17.36 -16.20
CA THR A 61 -7.48 18.22 -15.39
C THR A 61 -8.90 17.69 -15.37
N LEU A 62 -9.46 17.29 -16.53
CA LEU A 62 -10.78 16.70 -16.64
C LEU A 62 -10.89 15.39 -15.84
N LEU A 63 -9.90 14.50 -15.92
CA LEU A 63 -9.85 13.25 -15.16
C LEU A 63 -9.88 13.50 -13.65
N PHE A 64 -9.11 14.48 -13.18
CA PHE A 64 -9.07 14.85 -11.77
C PHE A 64 -10.41 15.46 -11.32
N VAL A 65 -11.00 16.36 -12.13
CA VAL A 65 -12.30 16.96 -11.84
C VAL A 65 -13.42 15.91 -11.84
N LEU A 66 -13.41 14.97 -12.79
CA LEU A 66 -14.34 13.83 -12.84
C LEU A 66 -14.15 12.90 -11.63
N GLY A 67 -12.91 12.62 -11.23
CA GLY A 67 -12.63 11.82 -10.04
C GLY A 67 -13.16 12.48 -8.77
N LEU A 68 -12.89 13.79 -8.61
CA LEU A 68 -13.32 14.58 -7.45
C LEU A 68 -14.85 14.74 -7.43
N GLY A 69 -15.45 15.03 -8.58
CA GLY A 69 -16.90 15.10 -8.77
C GLY A 69 -17.59 13.76 -8.55
N GLY A 70 -16.99 12.66 -9.01
CA GLY A 70 -17.50 11.30 -8.80
C GLY A 70 -17.49 10.90 -7.32
N VAL A 71 -16.40 11.16 -6.61
CA VAL A 71 -16.34 10.96 -5.15
C VAL A 71 -17.35 11.84 -4.43
N GLY A 72 -17.49 13.10 -4.83
CA GLY A 72 -18.49 14.02 -4.26
C GLY A 72 -19.93 13.55 -4.49
N LEU A 73 -20.26 13.09 -5.70
CA LEU A 73 -21.57 12.54 -6.04
C LEU A 73 -21.86 11.26 -5.26
N LEU A 74 -20.89 10.35 -5.16
CA LEU A 74 -21.02 9.15 -4.31
C LEU A 74 -21.27 9.52 -2.85
N PHE A 75 -20.67 10.62 -2.37
CA PHE A 75 -20.86 11.09 -1.01
C PHE A 75 -22.25 11.68 -0.78
N VAL A 76 -22.75 12.52 -1.70
CA VAL A 76 -24.08 13.14 -1.58
C VAL A 76 -25.17 12.08 -1.73
N TRP A 77 -25.05 11.21 -2.74
CA TRP A 77 -26.06 10.22 -3.07
C TRP A 77 -26.02 9.04 -2.07
N GLY A 78 -24.82 8.50 -1.82
CA GLY A 78 -24.62 7.44 -0.85
C GLY A 78 -24.87 7.89 0.59
N GLY A 79 -24.51 9.14 0.93
CA GLY A 79 -24.70 9.69 2.26
C GLY A 79 -26.16 9.69 2.70
N GLY A 80 -27.09 10.07 1.82
CA GLY A 80 -28.53 10.04 2.13
C GLY A 80 -29.04 8.63 2.48
N VAL A 81 -28.66 7.63 1.69
CA VAL A 81 -29.09 6.24 1.88
C VAL A 81 -28.39 5.59 3.09
N ILE A 82 -27.12 5.89 3.32
CA ILE A 82 -26.39 5.44 4.51
C ILE A 82 -27.02 6.03 5.77
N ILE A 83 -27.44 7.30 5.75
CA ILE A 83 -28.12 7.92 6.90
C ILE A 83 -29.45 7.23 7.19
N SER A 84 -30.21 6.81 6.18
CA SER A 84 -31.43 6.02 6.41
C SER A 84 -31.12 4.65 7.01
N ASP A 85 -30.10 3.94 6.52
CA ASP A 85 -29.67 2.65 7.05
C ASP A 85 -29.23 2.78 8.52
N ILE A 86 -28.47 3.84 8.85
CA ILE A 86 -28.03 4.14 10.24
C ILE A 86 -29.23 4.41 11.15
N ARG A 87 -30.21 5.19 10.69
CA ARG A 87 -31.43 5.48 11.48
C ARG A 87 -32.24 4.22 11.73
N GLN A 88 -32.39 3.37 10.71
CA GLN A 88 -33.11 2.12 10.83
C GLN A 88 -32.39 1.13 11.76
N LEU A 89 -31.06 1.07 11.70
CA LEU A 89 -30.24 0.29 12.65
C LEU A 89 -30.41 0.81 14.08
N ALA A 90 -30.34 2.12 14.29
CA ALA A 90 -30.52 2.73 15.61
C ALA A 90 -31.91 2.42 16.20
N ASN A 91 -32.97 2.52 15.38
CA ASN A 91 -34.33 2.18 15.80
C ASN A 91 -34.48 0.69 16.13
N THR A 92 -33.84 -0.19 15.37
CA THR A 92 -33.90 -1.65 15.60
C THR A 92 -33.22 -2.02 16.91
N VAL A 93 -32.06 -1.45 17.18
CA VAL A 93 -31.31 -1.65 18.42
C VAL A 93 -32.04 -1.09 19.63
N ALA A 94 -32.71 0.05 19.49
CA ALA A 94 -33.43 0.69 20.59
C ALA A 94 -34.60 -0.16 21.12
N VAL A 95 -35.12 -1.08 20.33
CA VAL A 95 -36.27 -1.94 20.68
C VAL A 95 -35.85 -3.37 21.05
N GLN A 96 -34.58 -3.75 20.81
CA GLN A 96 -34.07 -5.09 21.09
C GLN A 96 -33.19 -5.15 22.34
N ASP A 97 -33.66 -5.87 23.36
CA ASP A 97 -32.96 -6.06 24.64
C ASP A 97 -32.19 -7.39 24.73
N ALA A 98 -32.28 -8.26 23.72
CA ALA A 98 -31.59 -9.55 23.71
C ALA A 98 -30.82 -9.76 22.39
N TRP A 99 -29.62 -10.32 22.50
CA TRP A 99 -28.85 -10.82 21.37
C TRP A 99 -29.49 -12.11 20.84
N VAL A 100 -29.68 -12.19 19.53
CA VAL A 100 -30.11 -13.42 18.88
C VAL A 100 -28.86 -14.27 18.68
N LEU A 101 -28.67 -15.31 19.49
CA LEU A 101 -27.54 -16.22 19.38
C LEU A 101 -27.86 -17.41 18.46
N PRO A 102 -26.85 -17.96 17.76
CA PRO A 102 -27.02 -19.21 17.04
C PRO A 102 -27.36 -20.36 18.00
N GLY A 103 -28.28 -21.26 17.61
CA GLY A 103 -28.70 -22.40 18.44
C GLY A 103 -27.60 -23.42 18.77
N TRP A 104 -26.42 -23.32 18.15
CA TRP A 104 -25.23 -24.13 18.46
C TRP A 104 -24.34 -23.51 19.55
N MET A 105 -24.60 -22.29 19.99
CA MET A 105 -23.93 -21.68 21.14
C MET A 105 -24.70 -21.96 22.44
N PRO A 106 -24.03 -22.32 23.54
CA PRO A 106 -24.67 -22.42 24.85
C PRO A 106 -25.15 -21.02 25.28
N GLY A 107 -26.46 -20.79 25.21
CA GLY A 107 -27.08 -19.48 25.43
C GLY A 107 -26.96 -18.96 26.87
N ASP A 108 -26.93 -19.85 27.86
CA ASP A 108 -27.10 -19.45 29.25
C ASP A 108 -25.86 -18.80 29.89
N SER A 109 -24.65 -19.08 29.39
CA SER A 109 -23.41 -18.55 29.98
C SER A 109 -22.86 -17.31 29.28
N LEU A 110 -23.11 -17.15 27.98
CA LEU A 110 -22.62 -16.02 27.19
C LEU A 110 -23.59 -14.82 27.25
N VAL A 111 -24.91 -15.05 27.27
CA VAL A 111 -25.91 -13.96 27.35
C VAL A 111 -25.83 -13.23 28.69
N VAL A 112 -25.44 -13.92 29.77
CA VAL A 112 -25.22 -13.30 31.09
C VAL A 112 -23.97 -12.41 31.12
N LEU A 113 -22.99 -12.66 30.24
CA LEU A 113 -21.75 -11.87 30.16
C LEU A 113 -21.89 -10.65 29.25
N LEU A 114 -22.84 -10.67 28.29
CA LEU A 114 -23.07 -9.58 27.37
C LEU A 114 -24.17 -8.64 27.90
N PRO A 115 -23.92 -7.33 28.04
CA PRO A 115 -24.99 -6.39 28.31
C PRO A 115 -26.04 -6.40 27.19
N PRO A 116 -27.32 -6.13 27.51
CA PRO A 116 -28.40 -5.96 26.53
C PRO A 116 -27.96 -5.03 25.39
N PRO A 117 -28.31 -5.29 24.12
CA PRO A 117 -27.95 -4.41 23.00
C PRO A 117 -28.36 -2.95 23.25
N SER A 118 -29.56 -2.72 23.79
CA SER A 118 -30.03 -1.39 24.18
C SER A 118 -29.11 -0.69 25.19
N GLN A 119 -28.69 -1.38 26.25
CA GLN A 119 -27.78 -0.85 27.27
C GLN A 119 -26.33 -0.74 26.76
N PHE A 120 -25.87 -1.66 25.93
CA PHE A 120 -24.56 -1.60 25.29
C PHE A 120 -24.47 -0.40 24.36
N PHE A 121 -25.46 -0.22 23.49
CA PHE A 121 -25.52 0.93 22.61
C PHE A 121 -25.80 2.21 23.40
N ALA A 122 -26.67 2.21 24.41
CA ALA A 122 -26.89 3.35 25.29
C ALA A 122 -25.64 3.71 26.11
N ALA A 123 -24.78 2.76 26.49
CA ALA A 123 -23.48 3.04 27.10
C ALA A 123 -22.48 3.60 26.07
N LEU A 124 -22.55 3.15 24.81
CA LEU A 124 -21.75 3.67 23.70
C LEU A 124 -22.20 5.08 23.26
N ILE A 125 -23.50 5.38 23.41
CA ILE A 125 -24.20 6.57 22.89
C ILE A 125 -24.44 7.62 24.01
N GLY A 126 -24.56 7.16 25.25
CA GLY A 126 -25.09 7.87 26.42
C GLY A 126 -26.63 7.91 26.43
N ASP A 127 -27.25 7.87 27.62
CA ASP A 127 -28.71 8.01 27.84
C ASP A 127 -29.30 9.32 27.27
N GLN A 128 -28.45 10.28 26.88
CA GLN A 128 -28.82 11.55 26.24
C GLN A 128 -28.01 11.88 24.97
N GLY A 129 -27.29 10.90 24.38
CA GLY A 129 -26.47 11.16 23.19
C GLY A 129 -25.20 11.98 23.47
N GLN A 130 -24.75 12.07 24.73
CA GLN A 130 -23.55 12.83 25.13
C GLN A 130 -22.27 12.34 24.43
N PHE A 131 -22.20 11.07 24.01
CA PHE A 131 -21.09 10.56 23.22
C PHE A 131 -21.38 10.59 21.71
N VAL A 132 -22.65 10.53 21.30
CA VAL A 132 -23.07 10.61 19.89
C VAL A 132 -22.82 11.97 19.29
N LEU A 133 -23.14 13.06 20.00
CA LEU A 133 -22.95 14.39 19.42
C LEU A 133 -21.45 14.70 19.17
N PRO A 134 -20.51 14.46 20.12
CA PRO A 134 -19.08 14.56 19.85
C PRO A 134 -18.57 13.55 18.82
N ALA A 135 -19.08 12.31 18.79
CA ALA A 135 -18.67 11.30 17.80
C ALA A 135 -19.16 11.66 16.39
N LEU A 136 -20.41 12.12 16.25
CA LEU A 136 -20.95 12.65 14.99
C LEU A 136 -20.21 13.90 14.55
N LEU A 137 -19.99 14.87 15.45
CA LEU A 137 -19.20 16.06 15.14
C LEU A 137 -17.75 15.71 14.78
N GLY A 138 -17.16 14.73 15.46
CA GLY A 138 -15.83 14.20 15.17
C GLY A 138 -15.77 13.48 13.82
N PHE A 139 -16.79 12.69 13.50
CA PHE A 139 -16.94 12.02 12.20
C PHE A 139 -17.17 13.04 11.08
N THR A 140 -18.03 14.04 11.28
CA THR A 140 -18.24 15.14 10.34
C THR A 140 -16.97 15.96 10.13
N ARG A 141 -16.25 16.31 11.21
CA ARG A 141 -14.93 16.97 11.11
C ARG A 141 -13.90 16.08 10.42
N GLY A 142 -13.91 14.78 10.67
CA GLY A 142 -13.04 13.81 10.03
C GLY A 142 -13.31 13.72 8.53
N ILE A 143 -14.57 13.67 8.12
CA ILE A 143 -15.00 13.74 6.71
C ILE A 143 -14.59 15.06 6.10
N ALA A 144 -14.88 16.20 6.75
CA ALA A 144 -14.50 17.51 6.24
C ALA A 144 -12.99 17.64 6.06
N GLY A 145 -12.21 17.14 7.02
CA GLY A 145 -10.75 17.06 6.96
C GLY A 145 -10.25 16.13 5.84
N LEU A 146 -10.93 14.99 5.63
CA LEU A 146 -10.65 14.07 4.54
C LEU A 146 -10.91 14.72 3.18
N VAL A 147 -12.06 15.38 3.01
CA VAL A 147 -12.41 16.10 1.77
C VAL A 147 -11.40 17.21 1.52
N SER A 148 -11.10 18.04 2.52
CA SER A 148 -10.08 19.10 2.42
C SER A 148 -8.71 18.52 2.06
N GLY A 149 -8.29 17.44 2.72
CA GLY A 149 -7.03 16.76 2.47
C GLY A 149 -6.97 16.18 1.06
N LEU A 150 -8.03 15.53 0.61
CA LEU A 150 -8.16 15.03 -0.76
C LEU A 150 -8.07 16.15 -1.78
N VAL A 151 -8.73 17.29 -1.57
CA VAL A 151 -8.62 18.45 -2.46
C VAL A 151 -7.17 18.92 -2.58
N VAL A 152 -6.46 19.05 -1.45
CA VAL A 152 -5.03 19.44 -1.46
C VAL A 152 -4.18 18.39 -2.16
N ILE A 153 -4.36 17.11 -1.84
CA ILE A 153 -3.64 15.98 -2.46
C ILE A 153 -3.87 15.97 -3.97
N LEU A 154 -5.12 16.17 -4.42
CA LEU A 154 -5.51 16.18 -5.82
C LEU A 154 -4.92 17.38 -6.56
N PHE A 155 -5.02 18.59 -5.98
CA PHE A 155 -4.43 19.79 -6.56
C PHE A 155 -2.91 19.66 -6.70
N LEU A 156 -2.26 19.19 -5.64
CA LEU A 156 -0.83 19.00 -5.61
C LEU A 156 -0.44 17.94 -6.65
N SER A 157 -1.11 16.78 -6.65
CA SER A 157 -0.88 15.70 -7.62
C SER A 157 -1.03 16.15 -9.07
N LEU A 158 -2.04 16.97 -9.35
CA LEU A 158 -2.25 17.59 -10.65
C LEU A 158 -1.06 18.51 -11.02
N TYR A 159 -0.62 19.38 -10.11
CA TYR A 159 0.55 20.24 -10.31
C TYR A 159 1.81 19.41 -10.64
N TRP A 160 2.05 18.33 -9.90
CA TRP A 160 3.16 17.40 -10.13
C TRP A 160 3.09 16.73 -11.50
N SER A 161 1.90 16.29 -11.89
CA SER A 161 1.68 15.63 -13.18
C SER A 161 1.90 16.59 -14.35
N LEU A 162 1.53 17.87 -14.19
CA LEU A 162 1.70 18.91 -15.21
C LEU A 162 3.17 19.37 -15.36
N ASN A 163 3.93 19.43 -14.26
CA ASN A 163 5.30 19.97 -14.21
C ASN A 163 6.40 18.92 -14.01
N GLN A 164 6.12 17.67 -14.38
CA GLN A 164 6.99 16.50 -14.16
C GLN A 164 8.48 16.72 -14.49
N VAL A 165 8.78 17.25 -15.68
CA VAL A 165 10.17 17.40 -16.16
C VAL A 165 10.96 18.40 -15.31
N HIS A 166 10.30 19.46 -14.84
CA HIS A 166 10.94 20.49 -14.04
C HIS A 166 11.31 19.94 -12.66
N PHE A 167 10.40 19.18 -12.06
CA PHE A 167 10.61 18.56 -10.76
C PHE A 167 11.70 17.49 -10.79
N GLU A 168 11.66 16.59 -11.77
CA GLU A 168 12.66 15.53 -11.92
C GLU A 168 14.08 16.11 -12.09
N ARG A 169 14.23 17.20 -12.87
CA ARG A 169 15.51 17.90 -13.01
C ARG A 169 15.97 18.55 -11.72
N LEU A 170 15.07 19.20 -10.98
CA LEU A 170 15.41 19.87 -9.73
C LEU A 170 15.96 18.87 -8.70
N TRP A 171 15.32 17.71 -8.54
CA TRP A 171 15.78 16.69 -7.59
C TRP A 171 17.05 15.98 -8.03
N LEU A 172 17.19 15.70 -9.33
CA LEU A 172 18.43 15.13 -9.87
C LEU A 172 19.61 16.12 -9.82
N SER A 173 19.35 17.44 -9.78
CA SER A 173 20.40 18.45 -9.67
C SER A 173 21.06 18.49 -8.29
N LEU A 174 20.31 18.12 -7.24
CA LEU A 174 20.80 18.01 -5.86
C LEU A 174 21.73 16.79 -5.66
N LEU A 175 21.80 15.89 -6.64
CA LEU A 175 22.58 14.66 -6.57
C LEU A 175 23.88 14.75 -7.38
N PRO A 176 24.96 14.10 -6.91
CA PRO A 176 26.20 13.97 -7.67
C PRO A 176 25.98 13.30 -9.04
N PRO A 177 26.73 13.68 -10.09
CA PRO A 177 26.51 13.20 -11.46
C PRO A 177 26.46 11.68 -11.60
N GLY A 178 27.34 10.96 -10.90
CA GLY A 178 27.42 9.49 -10.95
C GLY A 178 26.19 8.76 -10.41
N GLN A 179 25.38 9.39 -9.56
CA GLN A 179 24.19 8.76 -8.97
C GLN A 179 22.89 9.11 -9.72
N ARG A 180 22.88 10.13 -10.58
CA ARG A 180 21.67 10.64 -11.24
C ARG A 180 20.91 9.58 -12.01
N ASN A 181 21.60 8.77 -12.81
CA ASN A 181 20.96 7.74 -13.63
C ASN A 181 20.33 6.63 -12.77
N ARG A 182 21.00 6.26 -11.68
CA ARG A 182 20.53 5.23 -10.74
C ARG A 182 19.30 5.69 -9.96
N THR A 183 19.34 6.91 -9.41
CA THR A 183 18.20 7.48 -8.69
C THR A 183 17.01 7.66 -9.60
N ARG A 184 17.24 8.13 -10.84
CA ARG A 184 16.19 8.24 -11.86
C ARG A 184 15.50 6.91 -12.15
N ASN A 185 16.27 5.84 -12.34
CA ASN A 185 15.69 4.52 -12.61
C ASN A 185 14.90 3.98 -11.39
N THR A 186 15.43 4.20 -10.19
CA THR A 186 14.76 3.81 -8.93
C THR A 186 13.46 4.57 -8.76
N TRP A 187 13.48 5.88 -8.99
CA TRP A 187 12.30 6.74 -8.95
C TRP A 187 11.20 6.25 -9.90
N HIS A 188 11.54 5.97 -11.16
CA HIS A 188 10.57 5.47 -12.14
C HIS A 188 10.01 4.09 -11.78
N THR A 189 10.80 3.23 -11.13
CA THR A 189 10.31 1.92 -10.65
C THR A 189 9.29 2.11 -9.52
N ILE A 190 9.67 2.85 -8.47
CA ILE A 190 8.79 3.15 -7.32
C ILE A 190 7.48 3.75 -7.83
N GLU A 191 7.60 4.68 -8.76
CA GLU A 191 6.46 5.35 -9.33
C GLU A 191 5.53 4.44 -10.13
N ALA A 192 6.08 3.55 -10.97
CA ALA A 192 5.27 2.59 -11.70
C ALA A 192 4.52 1.65 -10.75
N ASP A 193 5.21 1.16 -9.71
CA ASP A 193 4.64 0.24 -8.73
C ASP A 193 3.56 0.93 -7.86
N LEU A 194 3.84 2.14 -7.35
CA LEU A 194 2.86 2.95 -6.60
C LEU A 194 1.62 3.26 -7.44
N GLY A 195 1.84 3.66 -8.70
CA GLY A 195 0.74 3.98 -9.61
C GLY A 195 -0.12 2.77 -9.93
N ALA A 196 0.49 1.59 -10.10
CA ALA A 196 -0.21 0.32 -10.29
C ALA A 196 -0.99 -0.10 -9.03
N TYR A 197 -0.38 0.04 -7.85
CA TYR A 197 -1.01 -0.26 -6.56
C TYR A 197 -2.27 0.57 -6.32
N ILE A 198 -2.17 1.91 -6.42
CA ILE A 198 -3.31 2.81 -6.19
C ILE A 198 -4.43 2.52 -7.18
N ARG A 199 -4.11 2.23 -8.46
CA ARG A 199 -5.12 1.86 -9.45
C ARG A 199 -5.81 0.55 -9.10
N SER A 200 -5.05 -0.46 -8.69
CA SER A 200 -5.60 -1.74 -8.22
C SER A 200 -6.54 -1.52 -7.04
N GLN A 201 -6.09 -0.75 -6.04
CA GLN A 201 -6.84 -0.50 -4.82
C GLN A 201 -8.13 0.27 -5.06
N PHE A 202 -8.09 1.28 -5.95
CA PHE A 202 -9.27 2.04 -6.34
C PHE A 202 -10.32 1.16 -7.06
N VAL A 203 -9.88 0.34 -8.02
CA VAL A 203 -10.76 -0.59 -8.74
C VAL A 203 -11.33 -1.64 -7.77
N GLN A 204 -10.50 -2.17 -6.88
CA GLN A 204 -10.91 -3.16 -5.89
C GLN A 204 -11.94 -2.58 -4.91
N SER A 205 -11.76 -1.35 -4.44
CA SER A 205 -12.70 -0.71 -3.52
C SER A 205 -14.07 -0.43 -4.15
N ILE A 206 -14.09 0.05 -5.40
CA ILE A 206 -15.35 0.27 -6.13
C ILE A 206 -16.07 -1.07 -6.36
N LEU A 207 -15.33 -2.07 -6.84
CA LEU A 207 -15.91 -3.38 -7.12
C LEU A 207 -16.38 -4.06 -5.83
N ALA A 208 -15.65 -3.91 -4.72
CA ALA A 208 -16.04 -4.41 -3.41
C ALA A 208 -17.35 -3.77 -2.96
N GLY A 209 -17.45 -2.44 -3.00
CA GLY A 209 -18.68 -1.74 -2.62
C GLY A 209 -19.88 -2.13 -3.46
N LEU A 210 -19.69 -2.28 -4.77
CA LEU A 210 -20.76 -2.62 -5.70
C LEU A 210 -21.20 -4.09 -5.55
N MET A 211 -20.26 -5.03 -5.51
CA MET A 211 -20.60 -6.45 -5.32
C MET A 211 -21.17 -6.73 -3.93
N LEU A 212 -20.58 -6.17 -2.87
CA LEU A 212 -21.10 -6.32 -1.52
C LEU A 212 -22.47 -5.67 -1.37
N GLY A 213 -22.65 -4.43 -1.83
CA GLY A 213 -23.93 -3.73 -1.76
C GLY A 213 -25.05 -4.46 -2.51
N LEU A 214 -24.80 -4.87 -3.76
CA LEU A 214 -25.77 -5.64 -4.54
C LEU A 214 -26.04 -7.01 -3.94
N GLY A 215 -25.01 -7.68 -3.44
CA GLY A 215 -25.16 -8.98 -2.78
C GLY A 215 -25.99 -8.88 -1.51
N TYR A 216 -25.72 -7.92 -0.63
CA TYR A 216 -26.53 -7.71 0.57
C TYR A 216 -27.97 -7.35 0.24
N TRP A 217 -28.21 -6.56 -0.80
CA TRP A 217 -29.56 -6.26 -1.27
C TRP A 217 -30.26 -7.54 -1.78
N ALA A 218 -29.59 -8.36 -2.59
CA ALA A 218 -30.14 -9.61 -3.11
C ALA A 218 -30.39 -10.65 -2.00
N LEU A 219 -29.58 -10.65 -0.94
CA LEU A 219 -29.75 -11.49 0.25
C LEU A 219 -30.83 -11.00 1.21
N GLY A 220 -31.48 -9.87 0.92
CA GLY A 220 -32.54 -9.30 1.77
C GLY A 220 -32.02 -8.67 3.05
N SER A 221 -30.76 -8.22 3.09
CA SER A 221 -30.24 -7.48 4.23
C SER A 221 -30.97 -6.14 4.40
N PRO A 222 -31.36 -5.75 5.63
CA PRO A 222 -32.01 -4.47 5.88
C PRO A 222 -31.09 -3.26 5.67
N TYR A 223 -29.76 -3.45 5.64
CA TYR A 223 -28.78 -2.36 5.55
C TYR A 223 -27.74 -2.57 4.43
N PRO A 224 -28.18 -2.75 3.17
CA PRO A 224 -27.29 -3.17 2.10
C PRO A 224 -26.27 -2.09 1.72
N THR A 225 -26.66 -0.81 1.77
CA THR A 225 -25.77 0.28 1.37
C THR A 225 -24.75 0.61 2.45
N LEU A 226 -25.16 0.59 3.72
CA LEU A 226 -24.25 0.75 4.86
C LEU A 226 -23.18 -0.33 4.87
N LEU A 227 -23.58 -1.60 4.75
CA LEU A 227 -22.66 -2.73 4.74
C LEU A 227 -21.77 -2.73 3.49
N GLY A 228 -22.32 -2.42 2.31
CA GLY A 228 -21.57 -2.32 1.07
C GLY A 228 -20.51 -1.21 1.13
N PHE A 229 -20.88 -0.03 1.64
CA PHE A 229 -19.96 1.09 1.83
C PHE A 229 -18.88 0.77 2.86
N ALA A 230 -19.25 0.18 4.00
CA ALA A 230 -18.29 -0.26 5.00
C ALA A 230 -17.31 -1.30 4.44
N GLY A 231 -17.79 -2.25 3.62
CA GLY A 231 -16.96 -3.21 2.91
C GLY A 231 -16.02 -2.55 1.89
N ALA A 232 -16.49 -1.54 1.16
CA ALA A 232 -15.66 -0.74 0.25
C ALA A 232 -14.54 -0.02 0.98
N LEU A 233 -14.84 0.63 2.12
CA LEU A 233 -13.84 1.29 2.95
C LEU A 233 -12.88 0.31 3.59
N ALA A 234 -13.39 -0.80 4.12
CA ALA A 234 -12.57 -1.83 4.74
C ALA A 234 -11.60 -2.43 3.73
N SER A 235 -12.02 -2.66 2.48
CA SER A 235 -11.14 -3.13 1.41
C SER A 235 -9.95 -2.22 1.10
N LEU A 236 -10.04 -0.92 1.46
CA LEU A 236 -8.90 0.02 1.33
C LEU A 236 -7.74 -0.32 2.28
N ILE A 237 -8.01 -1.08 3.34
CA ILE A 237 -7.06 -1.44 4.39
C ILE A 237 -6.58 -2.88 4.17
N PRO A 238 -5.35 -3.11 3.67
CA PRO A 238 -4.87 -4.48 3.45
C PRO A 238 -4.80 -5.25 4.77
N MET A 239 -5.10 -6.56 4.71
CA MET A 239 -5.09 -7.52 5.83
C MET A 239 -6.15 -7.26 6.92
N VAL A 240 -6.29 -6.03 7.42
CA VAL A 240 -7.29 -5.68 8.45
C VAL A 240 -8.69 -5.53 7.84
N GLY A 241 -8.76 -5.14 6.57
CA GLY A 241 -9.99 -4.88 5.85
C GLY A 241 -10.96 -6.05 5.80
N LEU A 242 -10.46 -7.27 5.57
CA LEU A 242 -11.30 -8.46 5.56
C LEU A 242 -11.98 -8.68 6.93
N GLY A 243 -11.22 -8.54 8.01
CA GLY A 243 -11.75 -8.66 9.37
C GLY A 243 -12.82 -7.62 9.66
N LEU A 244 -12.52 -6.34 9.38
CA LEU A 244 -13.47 -5.24 9.59
C LEU A 244 -14.75 -5.41 8.75
N ALA A 245 -14.62 -5.83 7.49
CA ALA A 245 -15.75 -6.03 6.60
C ALA A 245 -16.66 -7.20 7.03
N VAL A 246 -16.11 -8.22 7.68
CA VAL A 246 -16.85 -9.42 8.12
C VAL A 246 -17.49 -9.23 9.49
N ILE A 247 -16.81 -8.55 10.40
CA ILE A 247 -17.34 -8.29 11.75
C ILE A 247 -18.66 -7.52 11.68
N LEU A 248 -18.74 -6.51 10.81
CA LEU A 248 -19.92 -5.64 10.73
C LEU A 248 -21.23 -6.38 10.38
N PRO A 249 -21.33 -7.18 9.29
CA PRO A 249 -22.53 -7.95 8.98
C PRO A 249 -22.82 -9.04 10.03
N LEU A 250 -21.79 -9.64 10.66
CA LEU A 250 -22.01 -10.58 11.77
C LEU A 250 -22.68 -9.90 12.96
N SER A 251 -22.19 -8.73 13.38
CA SER A 251 -22.77 -7.96 14.48
C SER A 251 -24.23 -7.57 14.20
N ILE A 252 -24.53 -7.17 12.96
CA ILE A 252 -25.91 -6.84 12.55
C ILE A 252 -26.82 -8.08 12.53
N GLY A 253 -26.29 -9.23 12.11
CA GLY A 253 -27.04 -10.47 12.12
C GLY A 253 -27.36 -10.99 13.52
N LEU A 254 -26.46 -10.79 14.48
CA LEU A 254 -26.71 -11.11 15.90
C LEU A 254 -27.84 -10.27 16.52
N LEU A 255 -28.18 -9.12 15.92
CA LEU A 255 -29.31 -8.29 16.33
C LEU A 255 -30.59 -8.75 15.64
N THR A 256 -30.54 -8.93 14.32
CA THR A 256 -31.74 -9.16 13.51
C THR A 256 -32.04 -10.64 13.30
N ASN A 257 -31.14 -11.35 12.62
CA ASN A 257 -31.26 -12.75 12.28
C ASN A 257 -29.87 -13.36 12.04
N VAL A 258 -29.50 -14.34 12.87
CA VAL A 258 -28.19 -15.01 12.84
C VAL A 258 -27.91 -15.67 11.49
N GLN A 259 -28.92 -16.27 10.88
CA GLN A 259 -28.77 -16.97 9.60
C GLN A 259 -28.44 -15.97 8.48
N LEU A 260 -29.12 -14.82 8.45
CA LEU A 260 -28.80 -13.73 7.53
C LEU A 260 -27.40 -13.14 7.82
N GLY A 261 -27.03 -12.99 9.09
CA GLY A 261 -25.69 -12.55 9.51
C GLY A 261 -24.57 -13.44 9.00
N LEU A 262 -24.69 -14.75 9.23
CA LEU A 262 -23.69 -15.73 8.79
C LEU A 262 -23.60 -15.79 7.26
N LEU A 263 -24.75 -15.71 6.58
CA LEU A 263 -24.80 -15.77 5.12
C LEU A 263 -24.19 -14.52 4.49
N THR A 264 -24.54 -13.34 4.98
CA THR A 264 -23.94 -12.07 4.53
C THR A 264 -22.45 -12.00 4.86
N ALA A 265 -22.01 -12.46 6.03
CA ALA A 265 -20.60 -12.54 6.39
C ALA A 265 -19.80 -13.51 5.50
N GLY A 266 -20.34 -14.70 5.25
CA GLY A 266 -19.75 -15.67 4.33
C GLY A 266 -19.64 -15.11 2.90
N TYR A 267 -20.69 -14.42 2.44
CA TYR A 267 -20.68 -13.70 1.17
C TYR A 267 -19.56 -12.63 1.13
N THR A 268 -19.39 -11.85 2.20
CA THR A 268 -18.30 -10.87 2.30
C THR A 268 -16.93 -11.50 2.11
N VAL A 269 -16.67 -12.62 2.79
CA VAL A 269 -15.41 -13.36 2.70
C VAL A 269 -15.17 -13.80 1.26
N ILE A 270 -16.18 -14.41 0.64
CA ILE A 270 -16.08 -14.92 -0.75
C ILE A 270 -15.77 -13.77 -1.72
N VAL A 271 -16.52 -12.67 -1.64
CA VAL A 271 -16.34 -11.52 -2.53
C VAL A 271 -14.95 -10.90 -2.34
N LEU A 272 -14.54 -10.62 -1.10
CA LEU A 272 -13.25 -9.97 -0.87
C LEU A 272 -12.06 -10.85 -1.26
N ILE A 273 -12.13 -12.17 -0.99
CA ILE A 273 -11.10 -13.11 -1.45
C ILE A 273 -11.10 -13.21 -2.98
N ALA A 274 -12.27 -13.30 -3.62
CA ALA A 274 -12.36 -13.34 -5.07
C ALA A 274 -11.75 -12.08 -5.70
N LEU A 275 -12.02 -10.91 -5.13
CA LEU A 275 -11.41 -9.65 -5.56
C LEU A 275 -9.89 -9.65 -5.37
N ASP A 276 -9.38 -10.11 -4.23
CA ASP A 276 -7.93 -10.18 -4.00
C ASP A 276 -7.24 -11.15 -4.97
N LEU A 277 -7.89 -12.28 -5.29
CA LEU A 277 -7.35 -13.27 -6.22
C LEU A 277 -7.45 -12.87 -7.70
N TRP A 278 -8.49 -12.13 -8.11
CA TRP A 278 -8.72 -11.81 -9.53
C TRP A 278 -8.21 -10.43 -9.92
N VAL A 279 -8.44 -9.42 -9.08
CA VAL A 279 -8.15 -8.01 -9.41
C VAL A 279 -6.67 -7.72 -9.17
N LYS A 280 -6.14 -8.15 -8.02
CA LYS A 280 -4.77 -7.84 -7.59
C LYS A 280 -3.69 -8.34 -8.56
N PRO A 281 -3.64 -9.62 -9.00
CA PRO A 281 -2.58 -10.06 -9.91
C PRO A 281 -2.68 -9.46 -11.32
N ARG A 282 -3.86 -9.00 -11.74
CA ARG A 282 -4.06 -8.34 -13.05
C ARG A 282 -3.56 -6.89 -13.06
N LEU A 283 -3.59 -6.22 -11.91
CA LEU A 283 -3.29 -4.78 -11.81
C LEU A 283 -1.99 -4.48 -11.06
N PHE A 284 -1.51 -5.37 -10.19
CA PHE A 284 -0.34 -5.18 -9.36
C PHE A 284 0.49 -6.46 -9.21
N ASN A 285 1.78 -6.40 -9.58
CA ASN A 285 2.64 -7.57 -9.57
C ASN A 285 3.28 -7.76 -8.18
N HIS A 286 3.02 -8.90 -7.56
CA HIS A 286 3.15 -9.16 -6.11
C HIS A 286 4.58 -9.21 -5.54
N ARG A 287 5.62 -8.89 -6.31
CA ARG A 287 6.87 -9.64 -6.15
C ARG A 287 7.64 -9.46 -4.86
N GLN A 288 7.54 -8.37 -4.09
CA GLN A 288 8.34 -8.21 -2.87
C GLN A 288 7.71 -7.26 -1.83
N HIS A 289 6.56 -7.62 -1.23
CA HIS A 289 5.99 -6.84 -0.12
C HIS A 289 6.09 -7.62 1.20
N ASN A 290 6.67 -7.00 2.22
CA ASN A 290 6.71 -7.54 3.57
C ASN A 290 5.45 -7.05 4.31
N PRO A 291 4.46 -7.93 4.56
CA PRO A 291 3.20 -7.52 5.17
C PRO A 291 3.39 -6.91 6.57
N ILE A 292 4.45 -7.31 7.29
CA ILE A 292 4.78 -6.79 8.62
C ILE A 292 5.13 -5.30 8.52
N LEU A 293 5.92 -4.90 7.53
CA LEU A 293 6.29 -3.50 7.32
C LEU A 293 5.05 -2.66 7.02
N THR A 294 4.12 -3.19 6.21
CA THR A 294 2.84 -2.53 5.92
C THR A 294 2.03 -2.30 7.20
N ILE A 295 1.93 -3.31 8.07
CA ILE A 295 1.18 -3.19 9.34
C ILE A 295 1.84 -2.18 10.28
N VAL A 296 3.17 -2.19 10.42
CA VAL A 296 3.89 -1.24 11.28
C VAL A 296 3.66 0.20 10.81
N ILE A 297 3.80 0.44 9.50
CA ILE A 297 3.58 1.77 8.91
C ILE A 297 2.10 2.15 9.04
N LEU A 298 1.18 1.20 8.88
CA LEU A 298 -0.25 1.43 9.06
C LEU A 298 -0.57 1.92 10.47
N ILE A 299 -0.08 1.25 11.51
CA ILE A 299 -0.31 1.65 12.90
C ILE A 299 0.30 3.03 13.16
N ALA A 300 1.53 3.28 12.70
CA ALA A 300 2.20 4.56 12.88
C ALA A 300 1.46 5.72 12.21
N LEU A 301 1.03 5.54 10.95
CA LEU A 301 0.33 6.56 10.19
C LEU A 301 -1.12 6.73 10.64
N ALA A 302 -1.80 5.66 11.05
CA ALA A 302 -3.13 5.73 11.63
C ALA A 302 -3.14 6.61 12.88
N ASN A 303 -2.13 6.45 13.75
CA ASN A 303 -2.03 7.27 14.96
C ASN A 303 -1.66 8.73 14.65
N ALA A 304 -0.78 8.96 13.67
CA ALA A 304 -0.30 10.31 13.34
C ALA A 304 -1.27 11.13 12.48
N PHE A 305 -2.02 10.48 11.58
CA PHE A 305 -2.82 11.15 10.53
C PHE A 305 -4.26 10.62 10.44
N GLY A 306 -4.67 9.73 11.35
CA GLY A 306 -6.00 9.14 11.34
C GLY A 306 -6.27 8.35 10.05
N PHE A 307 -7.47 8.56 9.51
CA PHE A 307 -7.97 7.85 8.34
C PHE A 307 -7.11 8.04 7.07
N ILE A 308 -6.57 9.25 6.86
CA ILE A 308 -5.69 9.53 5.72
C ILE A 308 -4.42 8.69 5.81
N GLY A 309 -3.90 8.51 7.03
CA GLY A 309 -2.71 7.70 7.28
C GLY A 309 -2.92 6.22 6.95
N ILE A 310 -4.09 5.68 7.28
CA ILE A 310 -4.46 4.28 6.99
C ILE A 310 -4.43 4.01 5.47
N ILE A 311 -5.02 4.90 4.66
CA ILE A 311 -5.04 4.76 3.19
C ILE A 311 -3.63 4.97 2.60
N ALA A 312 -2.85 5.88 3.17
CA ALA A 312 -1.50 6.21 2.71
C ALA A 312 -0.45 5.17 3.10
N ALA A 313 -0.71 4.34 4.12
CA ALA A 313 0.30 3.43 4.66
C ALA A 313 0.78 2.35 3.68
N PRO A 314 -0.10 1.64 2.94
CA PRO A 314 0.35 0.65 1.97
C PRO A 314 1.27 1.21 0.85
N PRO A 315 0.94 2.32 0.16
CA PRO A 315 1.85 2.88 -0.84
C PRO A 315 3.16 3.36 -0.20
N LEU A 316 3.11 3.99 0.97
CA LEU A 316 4.33 4.42 1.66
C LEU A 316 5.21 3.23 2.07
N SER A 317 4.61 2.14 2.51
CA SER A 317 5.32 0.89 2.82
C SER A 317 6.03 0.31 1.61
N ALA A 318 5.35 0.24 0.47
CA ALA A 318 5.96 -0.21 -0.79
C ALA A 318 7.14 0.68 -1.20
N ALA A 319 6.98 2.01 -1.12
CA ALA A 319 8.05 2.95 -1.45
C ALA A 319 9.28 2.78 -0.53
N ILE A 320 9.06 2.65 0.78
CA ILE A 320 10.11 2.43 1.77
C ILE A 320 10.79 1.07 1.53
N GLN A 321 10.03 0.02 1.22
CA GLN A 321 10.56 -1.31 0.98
C GLN A 321 11.43 -1.36 -0.28
N ILE A 322 11.00 -0.71 -1.36
CA ILE A 322 11.79 -0.61 -2.60
C ILE A 322 13.06 0.20 -2.33
N LEU A 323 12.97 1.29 -1.57
CA LEU A 323 14.14 2.08 -1.20
C LEU A 323 15.11 1.25 -0.35
N TRP A 324 14.60 0.53 0.65
CA TRP A 324 15.38 -0.34 1.53
C TRP A 324 16.04 -1.47 0.76
N SER A 325 15.31 -2.17 -0.10
CA SER A 325 15.86 -3.26 -0.92
C SER A 325 16.98 -2.74 -1.83
N ARG A 326 16.79 -1.57 -2.46
CA ARG A 326 17.83 -0.97 -3.29
C ARG A 326 19.06 -0.49 -2.50
N LEU A 327 18.89 0.01 -1.27
CA LEU A 327 20.01 0.47 -0.43
C LEU A 327 20.77 -0.70 0.21
N VAL A 328 20.06 -1.75 0.65
CA VAL A 328 20.63 -2.87 1.40
C VAL A 328 21.14 -3.99 0.49
N ILE A 329 20.43 -4.32 -0.60
CA ILE A 329 20.85 -5.38 -1.55
C ILE A 329 22.09 -4.95 -2.36
N GLN A 330 22.44 -3.67 -2.36
CA GLN A 330 23.73 -3.21 -2.88
C GLN A 330 24.94 -3.71 -2.10
N ARG A 331 24.76 -4.12 -0.83
CA ARG A 331 25.82 -4.84 -0.11
C ARG A 331 25.95 -6.30 -0.54
N SER A 332 25.00 -6.84 -1.31
CA SER A 332 25.04 -8.20 -1.84
C SER A 332 25.10 -8.23 -3.37
N VAL A 333 25.78 -7.26 -4.01
CA VAL A 333 26.43 -7.65 -5.27
C VAL A 333 27.37 -8.76 -4.85
N SER A 334 27.00 -9.99 -5.20
CA SER A 334 27.87 -11.15 -5.21
C SER A 334 29.20 -10.65 -5.75
N GLY A 335 30.19 -10.47 -4.86
CA GLY A 335 31.48 -9.95 -5.25
C GLY A 335 32.03 -10.79 -6.42
N PRO A 336 32.93 -10.25 -7.24
CA PRO A 336 33.51 -10.99 -8.37
C PRO A 336 33.94 -12.42 -8.00
N SER A 337 34.40 -12.62 -6.76
CA SER A 337 34.70 -13.94 -6.17
C SER A 337 33.53 -14.92 -6.19
N SER A 338 32.34 -14.53 -5.72
CA SER A 338 31.16 -15.42 -5.70
C SER A 338 30.60 -15.74 -7.09
N GLN A 339 30.80 -14.87 -8.08
CA GLN A 339 30.46 -15.16 -9.48
C GLN A 339 31.43 -16.19 -10.09
N ILE A 340 32.72 -16.10 -9.75
CA ILE A 340 33.72 -17.11 -10.14
C ILE A 340 33.42 -18.46 -9.50
N SER A 341 33.05 -18.48 -8.21
CA SER A 341 32.68 -19.73 -7.52
C SER A 341 31.47 -20.42 -8.16
N ASP A 342 30.43 -19.66 -8.53
CA ASP A 342 29.25 -20.20 -9.26
C ASP A 342 29.64 -20.68 -10.67
N LEU A 343 30.49 -19.93 -11.38
CA LEU A 343 31.02 -20.35 -12.69
C LEU A 343 31.84 -21.65 -12.60
N LYS A 344 32.72 -21.80 -11.61
CA LYS A 344 33.49 -23.04 -11.37
C LYS A 344 32.56 -24.21 -11.06
N ALA A 345 31.54 -24.01 -10.22
CA ALA A 345 30.56 -25.05 -9.89
C ALA A 345 29.78 -25.52 -11.13
N ARG A 346 29.31 -24.59 -11.97
CA ARG A 346 28.64 -24.93 -13.24
C ARG A 346 29.58 -25.60 -14.23
N GLN A 347 30.85 -25.22 -14.26
CA GLN A 347 31.86 -25.84 -15.12
C GLN A 347 32.09 -27.31 -14.74
N ILE A 348 32.13 -27.63 -13.44
CA ILE A 348 32.26 -29.02 -12.96
C ILE A 348 31.06 -29.86 -13.40
N LEU A 349 29.84 -29.34 -13.23
CA LEU A 349 28.62 -30.01 -13.69
C LEU A 349 28.59 -30.24 -15.21
N LEU A 350 29.11 -29.30 -15.99
CA LEU A 350 29.23 -29.45 -17.44
C LEU A 350 30.28 -30.51 -17.82
N TRP A 351 31.40 -30.58 -17.11
CA TRP A 351 32.40 -31.64 -17.31
C TRP A 351 31.85 -33.02 -16.97
N GLU A 352 31.07 -33.13 -15.90
CA GLU A 352 30.39 -34.36 -15.51
C GLU A 352 29.35 -34.78 -16.55
N ALA A 353 28.54 -33.84 -17.04
CA ALA A 353 27.58 -34.09 -18.11
C ALA A 353 28.25 -34.50 -19.44
N ILE A 354 29.39 -33.92 -19.77
CA ILE A 354 30.18 -34.28 -20.96
C ILE A 354 30.79 -35.67 -20.81
N GLY A 355 31.29 -36.02 -19.62
CA GLY A 355 31.83 -37.35 -19.31
C GLY A 355 30.77 -38.45 -19.27
N ALA A 356 29.51 -38.09 -18.97
CA ALA A 356 28.37 -39.00 -18.98
C ALA A 356 27.78 -39.24 -20.39
N MET A 357 28.26 -38.55 -21.42
CA MET A 357 27.82 -38.79 -22.80
C MET A 357 28.32 -40.14 -23.31
N LYS A 358 27.41 -40.91 -23.92
CA LYS A 358 27.69 -42.26 -24.45
C LYS A 358 28.56 -42.24 -25.73
N ASP A 359 28.50 -41.13 -26.47
CA ASP A 359 29.26 -40.90 -27.70
C ASP A 359 30.42 -39.92 -27.44
N SER A 360 31.50 -40.03 -28.23
CA SER A 360 32.66 -39.15 -28.09
C SER A 360 32.25 -37.67 -28.26
N PRO A 361 32.56 -36.79 -27.29
CA PRO A 361 32.10 -35.41 -27.33
C PRO A 361 32.70 -34.67 -28.54
N PRO A 362 31.94 -33.78 -29.20
CA PRO A 362 32.43 -33.05 -30.35
C PRO A 362 33.69 -32.23 -30.01
N PRO A 363 34.69 -32.15 -30.91
CA PRO A 363 35.96 -31.45 -30.66
C PRO A 363 35.79 -29.94 -30.39
N LEU A 364 34.68 -29.35 -30.82
CA LEU A 364 34.34 -27.95 -30.51
C LEU A 364 33.95 -27.76 -29.04
N VAL A 365 33.31 -28.77 -28.43
CA VAL A 365 32.87 -28.71 -27.03
C VAL A 365 34.07 -28.86 -26.10
N THR A 366 34.99 -29.76 -26.40
CA THR A 366 36.23 -29.92 -25.62
C THR A 366 37.13 -28.69 -25.71
N SER A 367 37.35 -28.13 -26.91
CA SER A 367 38.16 -26.92 -27.09
C SER A 367 37.55 -25.66 -26.46
N SER A 368 36.23 -25.52 -26.48
CA SER A 368 35.54 -24.40 -25.80
C SER A 368 35.58 -24.53 -24.27
N MET A 369 35.42 -25.75 -23.74
CA MET A 369 35.55 -26.01 -22.30
C MET A 369 36.97 -25.75 -21.79
N GLU A 370 37.99 -26.16 -22.55
CA GLU A 370 39.38 -25.91 -22.19
C GLU A 370 39.72 -24.41 -22.23
N ARG A 371 39.17 -23.68 -23.21
CA ARG A 371 39.30 -22.21 -23.28
C ARG A 371 38.61 -21.52 -22.10
N LEU A 372 37.44 -21.98 -21.68
CA LEU A 372 36.74 -21.46 -20.50
C LEU A 372 37.56 -21.69 -19.21
N THR A 373 38.17 -22.88 -19.04
CA THR A 373 39.06 -23.16 -17.91
C THR A 373 40.21 -22.15 -17.85
N ARG A 374 40.92 -21.95 -18.97
CA ARG A 374 42.05 -21.01 -19.02
C ARG A 374 41.63 -19.56 -18.73
N LEU A 375 40.44 -19.16 -19.15
CA LEU A 375 39.92 -17.81 -18.90
C LEU A 375 39.57 -17.60 -17.42
N ILE A 376 38.99 -18.61 -16.76
CA ILE A 376 38.66 -18.56 -15.33
C ILE A 376 39.96 -18.51 -14.50
N GLU A 377 40.93 -19.37 -14.80
CA GLU A 377 42.22 -19.43 -14.13
C GLU A 377 43.02 -18.12 -14.27
N LYS A 378 42.96 -17.48 -15.44
CA LYS A 378 43.62 -16.18 -15.68
C LYS A 378 42.91 -15.01 -15.00
N ALA A 379 41.61 -15.10 -14.77
CA ALA A 379 40.81 -14.03 -14.15
C ALA A 379 40.88 -14.04 -12.62
N GLU A 380 41.09 -15.21 -12.02
CA GLU A 380 41.16 -15.42 -10.56
C GLU A 380 42.17 -14.51 -9.83
N PRO A 381 43.47 -14.46 -10.21
CA PRO A 381 44.44 -13.63 -9.49
C PRO A 381 44.18 -12.12 -9.65
N VAL A 382 43.68 -11.69 -10.82
CA VAL A 382 43.38 -10.27 -11.09
C VAL A 382 42.22 -9.77 -10.22
N LEU A 383 41.26 -10.64 -9.95
CA LEU A 383 40.09 -10.32 -9.14
C LEU A 383 40.38 -10.41 -7.64
N GLU A 384 41.25 -11.33 -7.21
CA GLU A 384 41.77 -11.37 -5.83
C GLU A 384 42.60 -10.11 -5.50
N GLU A 385 43.44 -9.66 -6.44
CA GLU A 385 44.24 -8.44 -6.28
C GLU A 385 43.35 -7.18 -6.24
N ALA A 386 42.31 -7.10 -7.08
CA ALA A 386 41.34 -6.02 -7.04
C ALA A 386 40.58 -5.94 -5.70
N LEU A 387 40.21 -7.10 -5.13
CA LEU A 387 39.56 -7.19 -3.82
C LEU A 387 40.48 -6.85 -2.65
N ALA A 388 41.79 -7.12 -2.75
CA ALA A 388 42.78 -6.77 -1.73
C ALA A 388 43.08 -5.25 -1.67
N VAL A 389 42.89 -4.53 -2.78
CA VAL A 389 43.13 -3.08 -2.88
C VAL A 389 41.93 -2.26 -2.34
N GLU A 390 40.71 -2.79 -2.47
CA GLU A 390 39.46 -2.10 -2.11
C GLU A 390 39.25 -1.75 -0.61
N PRO A 391 39.73 -2.51 0.41
CA PRO A 391 39.53 -2.13 1.82
C PRO A 391 40.36 -0.91 2.25
N SER A 392 41.38 -0.52 1.48
CA SER A 392 42.30 0.57 1.86
C SER A 392 41.86 1.97 1.42
N ARG A 393 40.90 2.09 0.48
CA ARG A 393 40.43 3.38 -0.06
C ARG A 393 39.13 3.90 0.57
N LEU A 394 38.60 3.21 1.59
CA LEU A 394 37.38 3.60 2.31
C LEU A 394 37.62 4.30 3.66
N ASN A 395 38.85 4.71 3.97
CA ASN A 395 39.14 5.72 5.00
C ASN A 395 39.87 6.87 4.31
N PRO A 396 39.29 8.08 4.27
CA PRO A 396 39.19 8.90 5.48
C PRO A 396 37.80 9.48 5.81
#